data_AF-A0A2K1EQU4-F1
#
_entry.id   AF-A0A2K1EQU4-F1
#
_cell.length_a   1.000
_cell.length_b   1.000
_cell.length_c   1.000
_cell.angle_alpha   90.00
_cell.angle_beta   90.00
_cell.angle_gamma   90.00
#
_symmetry.space_group_name_H-M   'P 1'
#
loop_
_entity.id
_entity.type
_entity.pdbx_description
1 polymer ?
#
loop_
_entity_poly.entity_id
_entity_poly.type
_entity_poly.pdbx_seq_one_letter_code
_entity_poly.pdbx_strand_id
1 'polypeptide(L)'
;MTVDKVTNVPTVPIFGVPVSRLNMKDTLNVLIQAVESRQPHQVITANPIMVMAALEDPVYMNVMKKAELIVPDGTGVVWAANYVGHPVPERVAGFDLLHELLAAGENYHWKVYLLGSTSEVIQATAKRVHELYPRITVCGKRDGFFGPKEDEAVIAAIREANPDLLFVARGADTQEPWIGKYKEQLGVPVMMGVGGSFDVISGRTKRAPKLFQKLRAEWLYRLLKEPSRYKRMLALPKFAAKVMREKENVTKV
;
A
#
# COMPACT_ATOMS: atom_id res chain seq x y z
N MET A 1 -16.35 -18.79 21.81
CA MET A 1 -15.60 -19.56 20.78
C MET A 1 -14.57 -18.63 20.20
N THR A 2 -13.30 -18.98 20.36
CA THR A 2 -12.13 -18.19 19.98
C THR A 2 -12.15 -17.89 18.48
N VAL A 3 -12.14 -16.61 18.13
CA VAL A 3 -11.96 -16.13 16.76
C VAL A 3 -10.54 -16.52 16.36
N ASP A 4 -10.42 -17.55 15.53
CA ASP A 4 -9.15 -17.94 14.94
C ASP A 4 -8.58 -16.75 14.17
N LYS A 5 -7.35 -16.37 14.51
CA LYS A 5 -6.56 -15.35 13.80
C LYS A 5 -6.65 -15.64 12.31
N VAL A 6 -7.16 -14.67 11.56
CA VAL A 6 -7.06 -14.63 10.10
C VAL A 6 -5.61 -14.97 9.74
N THR A 7 -5.45 -16.13 9.12
CA THR A 7 -4.28 -16.71 8.44
C THR A 7 -2.90 -16.26 8.94
N ASN A 8 -2.11 -17.19 9.48
CA ASN A 8 -0.69 -17.00 9.76
C ASN A 8 0.08 -16.73 8.45
N VAL A 9 0.09 -15.48 7.98
CA VAL A 9 0.72 -15.08 6.72
C VAL A 9 2.23 -15.33 6.86
N PRO A 10 2.85 -16.16 5.99
CA PRO A 10 4.28 -16.38 6.05
C PRO A 10 5.00 -15.06 5.74
N THR A 11 5.91 -14.65 6.62
CA THR A 11 6.69 -13.42 6.45
C THR A 11 8.19 -13.69 6.46
N VAL A 12 8.95 -12.75 5.92
CA VAL A 12 10.40 -12.64 6.04
C VAL A 12 10.73 -11.25 6.60
N PRO A 13 11.47 -11.15 7.71
CA PRO A 13 11.93 -9.85 8.18
C PRO A 13 12.92 -9.25 7.18
N ILE A 14 12.73 -7.97 6.85
CA ILE A 14 13.68 -7.15 6.11
C ILE A 14 14.02 -5.95 7.00
N PHE A 15 15.12 -6.05 7.73
CA PHE A 15 15.53 -5.13 8.79
C PHE A 15 14.40 -4.87 9.80
N GLY A 16 13.81 -5.94 10.33
CA GLY A 16 12.70 -5.88 11.27
C GLY A 16 11.31 -5.65 10.67
N VAL A 17 11.19 -5.29 9.38
CA VAL A 17 9.90 -5.16 8.70
C VAL A 17 9.39 -6.54 8.27
N PRO A 18 8.21 -7.03 8.74
CA PRO A 18 7.70 -8.37 8.44
C PRO A 18 7.05 -8.42 7.05
N VAL A 19 7.85 -8.58 6.00
CA VAL A 19 7.36 -8.60 4.61
C VAL A 19 6.74 -9.96 4.28
N SER A 20 5.52 -9.94 3.74
CA SER A 20 4.78 -11.12 3.29
C SER A 20 5.53 -11.88 2.20
N ARG A 21 5.44 -13.20 2.29
CA ARG A 21 5.92 -14.16 1.28
C ARG A 21 4.77 -14.69 0.41
N LEU A 22 3.67 -13.96 0.32
CA LEU A 22 2.56 -14.27 -0.58
C LEU A 22 2.84 -13.74 -2.00
N ASN A 23 2.28 -14.43 -2.99
CA ASN A 23 2.13 -13.92 -4.35
C ASN A 23 0.87 -13.02 -4.44
N MET A 24 0.61 -12.42 -5.60
CA MET A 24 -0.54 -11.54 -5.85
C MET A 24 -1.87 -12.27 -5.62
N LYS A 25 -2.00 -13.51 -6.11
CA LYS A 25 -3.23 -14.31 -5.96
C LYS A 25 -3.53 -14.60 -4.50
N ASP A 26 -2.53 -15.06 -3.74
CA ASP A 26 -2.69 -15.40 -2.33
C ASP A 26 -2.89 -14.14 -1.47
N THR A 27 -2.23 -13.03 -1.83
CA THR A 27 -2.49 -11.71 -1.24
C THR A 27 -3.95 -11.32 -1.43
N LEU A 28 -4.47 -11.42 -2.66
CA LEU A 28 -5.86 -11.09 -2.96
C LEU A 28 -6.84 -11.97 -2.17
N ASN A 29 -6.56 -13.28 -2.07
CA ASN A 29 -7.40 -14.21 -1.30
C ASN A 29 -7.47 -13.84 0.18
N VAL A 30 -6.34 -13.48 0.81
CA VAL A 30 -6.32 -13.00 2.20
C VAL A 30 -7.17 -11.74 2.36
N LEU A 31 -7.08 -10.80 1.42
CA LEU A 31 -7.85 -9.55 1.48
C LEU A 31 -9.34 -9.75 1.20
N ILE A 32 -9.72 -10.71 0.33
CA ILE A 32 -11.12 -11.12 0.17
C ILE A 32 -11.67 -11.67 1.49
N GLN A 33 -10.92 -12.56 2.16
CA GLN A 33 -11.32 -13.10 3.46
C GLN A 33 -11.41 -12.02 4.55
N ALA A 34 -10.52 -11.02 4.52
CA ALA A 34 -10.60 -9.86 5.40
C ALA A 34 -11.91 -9.09 5.21
N VAL A 35 -12.32 -8.85 3.95
CA VAL A 35 -13.62 -8.23 3.63
C VAL A 35 -14.79 -9.07 4.12
N GLU A 36 -14.80 -10.38 3.83
CA GLU A 36 -15.88 -11.30 4.24
C GLU A 36 -16.03 -11.40 5.77
N SER A 37 -14.92 -11.47 6.49
CA SER A 37 -14.89 -11.53 7.96
C SER A 37 -15.03 -10.17 8.64
N ARG A 38 -15.02 -9.08 7.86
CA ARG A 38 -14.97 -7.68 8.31
C ARG A 38 -13.87 -7.38 9.33
N GLN A 39 -12.76 -8.12 9.27
CA GLN A 39 -11.61 -7.88 10.13
C GLN A 39 -10.74 -6.77 9.54
N PRO A 40 -10.47 -5.66 10.25
CA PRO A 40 -9.67 -4.56 9.71
C PRO A 40 -8.25 -4.99 9.37
N HIS A 41 -7.81 -4.71 8.14
CA HIS A 41 -6.46 -4.97 7.66
C HIS A 41 -5.84 -3.70 7.07
N GLN A 42 -4.77 -3.20 7.70
CA GLN A 42 -3.86 -2.26 7.06
C GLN A 42 -2.93 -3.02 6.12
N VAL A 43 -2.95 -2.62 4.84
CA VAL A 43 -2.08 -3.14 3.78
C VAL A 43 -1.02 -2.10 3.45
N ILE A 44 0.24 -2.46 3.67
CA ILE A 44 1.41 -1.64 3.34
C ILE A 44 2.14 -2.24 2.14
N THR A 45 2.34 -1.47 1.08
CA THR A 45 3.06 -1.89 -0.12
C THR A 45 4.54 -1.51 0.01
N ALA A 46 5.30 -2.28 0.79
CA ALA A 46 6.66 -1.93 1.19
C ALA A 46 7.64 -1.94 0.00
N ASN A 47 8.38 -0.84 -0.10
CA ASN A 47 9.50 -0.68 -1.01
C ASN A 47 10.76 -0.28 -0.22
N PRO A 48 11.96 -0.29 -0.84
CA PRO A 48 13.21 0.02 -0.13
C PRO A 48 13.23 1.39 0.54
N ILE A 49 12.53 2.39 -0.01
CA ILE A 49 12.47 3.73 0.56
C ILE A 49 11.74 3.70 1.90
N MET A 50 10.62 2.97 1.98
CA MET A 50 9.86 2.81 3.23
C MET A 50 10.64 2.03 4.28
N VAL A 51 11.35 0.97 3.88
CA VAL A 51 12.20 0.21 4.81
C VAL A 51 13.32 1.08 5.37
N MET A 52 14.00 1.86 4.53
CA MET A 52 15.03 2.80 4.98
C MET A 52 14.46 3.89 5.90
N ALA A 53 13.28 4.43 5.59
CA ALA A 53 12.61 5.40 6.44
C ALA A 53 12.24 4.81 7.82
N ALA A 54 11.75 3.57 7.86
CA ALA A 54 11.47 2.86 9.11
C ALA A 54 12.72 2.65 9.97
N LEU A 55 13.88 2.46 9.36
CA LEU A 55 15.14 2.33 10.10
C LEU A 55 15.60 3.65 10.74
N GLU A 56 15.17 4.79 10.19
CA GLU A 56 15.49 6.12 10.69
C GLU A 56 14.41 6.66 11.67
N ASP A 57 13.20 6.10 11.63
CA ASP A 57 12.06 6.52 12.46
C ASP A 57 11.41 5.32 13.20
N PRO A 58 11.67 5.17 14.51
CA PRO A 58 11.08 4.11 15.33
C PRO A 58 9.54 4.14 15.38
N VAL A 59 8.92 5.31 15.26
CA VAL A 59 7.46 5.45 15.24
C VAL A 59 6.92 4.85 13.94
N TYR A 60 7.55 5.17 12.81
CA TYR A 60 7.20 4.59 11.51
C TYR A 60 7.44 3.08 11.46
N MET A 61 8.55 2.58 12.02
CA MET A 61 8.81 1.14 12.16
C MET A 61 7.70 0.44 12.96
N ASN A 62 7.25 1.04 14.05
CA ASN A 62 6.17 0.47 14.85
C ASN A 62 4.83 0.43 14.09
N VAL A 63 4.53 1.45 13.27
CA VAL A 63 3.38 1.41 12.36
C VAL A 63 3.49 0.25 11.39
N MET A 64 4.66 0.08 10.74
CA MET A 64 4.88 -1.03 9.82
C MET A 64 4.74 -2.39 10.51
N LYS A 65 5.39 -2.60 11.65
CA LYS A 65 5.33 -3.88 12.41
C LYS A 65 3.91 -4.23 12.89
N LYS A 66 3.03 -3.25 13.04
CA LYS A 66 1.63 -3.45 13.46
C LYS A 66 0.65 -3.59 12.30
N ALA A 67 1.08 -3.43 11.05
CA ALA A 67 0.20 -3.65 9.91
C ALA A 67 -0.13 -5.13 9.76
N GLU A 68 -1.38 -5.43 9.40
CA GLU A 68 -1.84 -6.81 9.22
C GLU A 68 -1.20 -7.48 8.00
N LEU A 69 -0.86 -6.70 6.97
CA LEU A 69 -0.23 -7.22 5.77
C LEU A 69 0.77 -6.23 5.16
N ILE A 70 2.01 -6.65 5.00
CA ILE A 70 3.03 -5.88 4.28
C ILE A 70 3.43 -6.65 3.02
N VAL A 71 3.13 -6.14 1.83
CA VAL A 71 3.43 -6.81 0.56
C VAL A 71 4.71 -6.26 -0.10
N PRO A 72 5.50 -7.10 -0.81
CA PRO A 72 6.74 -6.67 -1.46
C PRO A 72 6.47 -5.93 -2.79
N ASP A 73 6.32 -4.60 -2.75
CA ASP A 73 6.07 -3.75 -3.94
C ASP A 73 7.35 -3.42 -4.72
N GLY A 74 8.47 -3.25 -4.01
CA GLY A 74 9.74 -2.87 -4.61
C GLY A 74 10.61 -4.05 -5.02
N THR A 75 11.20 -3.99 -6.22
CA THR A 75 12.22 -4.94 -6.69
C THR A 75 13.36 -5.12 -5.70
N GLY A 76 13.74 -4.05 -4.99
CA GLY A 76 14.80 -4.13 -3.98
C GLY A 76 14.42 -5.01 -2.79
N VAL A 77 13.17 -5.02 -2.34
CA VAL A 77 12.72 -5.88 -1.23
C VAL A 77 12.73 -7.35 -1.68
N VAL A 78 12.20 -7.62 -2.88
CA VAL A 78 12.25 -8.96 -3.48
C VAL A 78 13.70 -9.46 -3.65
N TRP A 79 14.58 -8.60 -4.16
CA TRP A 79 16.00 -8.90 -4.31
C TRP A 79 16.67 -9.17 -2.95
N ALA A 80 16.40 -8.34 -1.94
CA ALA A 80 16.99 -8.51 -0.62
C ALA A 80 16.59 -9.85 0.01
N ALA A 81 15.30 -10.20 -0.04
CA ALA A 81 14.78 -11.47 0.44
C ALA A 81 15.46 -12.68 -0.25
N ASN A 82 15.61 -12.62 -1.58
CA ASN A 82 16.32 -13.65 -2.36
C ASN A 82 17.81 -13.73 -1.99
N TYR A 83 18.47 -12.57 -1.86
CA TYR A 83 19.91 -12.49 -1.57
C TYR A 83 20.28 -13.09 -0.20
N VAL A 84 19.37 -13.02 0.77
CA VAL A 84 19.56 -13.56 2.12
C VAL A 84 19.01 -14.97 2.31
N GLY A 85 18.59 -15.64 1.22
CA GLY A 85 18.16 -17.05 1.25
C GLY A 85 16.71 -17.28 1.70
N HIS A 86 15.90 -16.22 1.79
CA HIS A 86 14.49 -16.29 2.18
C HIS A 86 13.61 -15.72 1.06
N PRO A 87 13.51 -16.41 -0.09
CA PRO A 87 12.86 -15.86 -1.27
C PRO A 87 11.38 -15.54 -1.01
N VAL A 88 10.94 -14.40 -1.56
CA VAL A 88 9.52 -14.08 -1.76
C VAL A 88 9.10 -14.52 -3.16
N PRO A 89 7.90 -15.09 -3.37
CA PRO A 89 7.52 -15.67 -4.65
C PRO A 89 7.55 -14.68 -5.81
N GLU A 90 7.06 -13.46 -5.58
CA GLU A 90 7.04 -12.41 -6.60
C GLU A 90 6.94 -11.00 -6.00
N ARG A 91 7.01 -10.01 -6.89
CA ARG A 91 6.72 -8.61 -6.58
C ARG A 91 5.21 -8.40 -6.61
N VAL A 92 4.62 -7.97 -5.51
CA VAL A 92 3.21 -7.59 -5.41
C VAL A 92 3.13 -6.07 -5.49
N ALA A 93 3.04 -5.55 -6.72
CA ALA A 93 3.04 -4.10 -6.93
C ALA A 93 1.76 -3.46 -6.41
N GLY A 94 1.85 -2.39 -5.63
CA GLY A 94 0.70 -1.77 -4.97
C GLY A 94 -0.36 -1.24 -5.94
N PHE A 95 0.07 -0.70 -7.08
CA PHE A 95 -0.83 -0.25 -8.14
C PHE A 95 -1.60 -1.43 -8.78
N ASP A 96 -0.94 -2.57 -8.95
CA ASP A 96 -1.57 -3.75 -9.55
C ASP A 96 -2.53 -4.39 -8.53
N LEU A 97 -2.13 -4.50 -7.26
CA LEU A 97 -3.00 -4.97 -6.17
C LEU A 97 -4.26 -4.12 -6.01
N LEU A 98 -4.15 -2.79 -6.16
CA LEU A 98 -5.31 -1.88 -6.18
C LEU A 98 -6.31 -2.29 -7.26
N HIS A 99 -5.84 -2.55 -8.49
CA HIS A 99 -6.69 -2.95 -9.59
C HIS A 99 -7.30 -4.34 -9.40
N GLU A 100 -6.56 -5.29 -8.83
CA GLU A 100 -7.07 -6.62 -8.47
C GLU A 100 -8.17 -6.52 -7.39
N LEU A 101 -8.00 -5.67 -6.38
CA LEU A 101 -9.03 -5.41 -5.36
C LEU A 101 -10.28 -4.75 -5.93
N LEU A 102 -10.12 -3.79 -6.86
CA LEU A 102 -11.27 -3.20 -7.55
C LEU A 102 -11.98 -4.22 -8.44
N ALA A 103 -11.24 -5.09 -9.13
CA ALA A 103 -11.80 -6.17 -9.95
C ALA A 103 -12.52 -7.23 -9.10
N ALA A 104 -12.00 -7.55 -7.92
CA ALA A 104 -12.72 -8.37 -6.95
C ALA A 104 -13.99 -7.66 -6.47
N GLY A 105 -13.90 -6.37 -6.12
CA GLY A 105 -15.06 -5.57 -5.71
C GLY A 105 -16.14 -5.46 -6.77
N GLU A 106 -15.78 -5.47 -8.05
CA GLU A 106 -16.71 -5.55 -9.19
C GLU A 106 -17.50 -6.88 -9.20
N ASN A 107 -16.88 -7.98 -8.78
CA ASN A 107 -17.52 -9.30 -8.73
C ASN A 107 -18.35 -9.50 -7.45
N TYR A 108 -17.89 -8.94 -6.32
CA TYR A 108 -18.56 -9.05 -5.02
C TYR A 108 -19.46 -7.87 -4.66
N HIS A 109 -19.60 -6.87 -5.55
CA HIS A 109 -20.38 -5.65 -5.35
C HIS A 109 -19.95 -4.82 -4.12
N TRP A 110 -18.64 -4.73 -3.89
CA TRP A 110 -18.10 -4.02 -2.74
C TRP A 110 -18.29 -2.50 -2.81
N LYS A 111 -18.24 -1.89 -1.62
CA LYS A 111 -18.19 -0.44 -1.44
C LYS A 111 -16.75 0.03 -1.28
N VAL A 112 -16.37 1.06 -2.03
CA VAL A 112 -15.03 1.67 -1.98
C VAL A 112 -15.10 3.13 -1.57
N TYR A 113 -14.27 3.52 -0.61
CA TYR A 113 -14.03 4.91 -0.23
C TYR A 113 -12.66 5.37 -0.74
N LEU A 114 -12.62 6.53 -1.39
CA LEU A 114 -11.39 7.11 -1.96
C LEU A 114 -10.96 8.35 -1.17
N LEU A 115 -9.86 8.27 -0.43
CA LEU A 115 -9.34 9.37 0.40
C LEU A 115 -7.98 9.83 -0.12
N GLY A 116 -7.78 11.10 -0.47
CA GLY A 116 -6.46 11.62 -0.80
C GLY A 116 -6.36 12.41 -2.09
N SER A 117 -5.13 12.75 -2.46
CA SER A 117 -4.80 13.61 -3.60
C SER A 117 -5.54 14.96 -3.61
N THR A 118 -5.56 15.66 -4.74
CA THR A 118 -6.32 16.89 -4.93
C THR A 118 -7.79 16.62 -5.23
N SER A 119 -8.64 17.63 -5.03
CA SER A 119 -10.07 17.53 -5.36
C SER A 119 -10.28 17.12 -6.81
N GLU A 120 -9.52 17.68 -7.76
CA GLU A 120 -9.62 17.34 -9.17
C GLU A 120 -9.24 15.88 -9.43
N VAL A 121 -8.15 15.40 -8.81
CA VAL A 121 -7.67 14.03 -8.98
C VAL A 121 -8.64 13.02 -8.36
N ILE A 122 -9.16 13.28 -7.16
CA ILE A 122 -10.07 12.33 -6.50
C ILE A 122 -11.41 12.22 -7.23
N GLN A 123 -11.90 13.34 -7.78
CA GLN A 123 -13.12 13.37 -8.61
C GLN A 123 -12.92 12.58 -9.91
N ALA A 124 -11.81 12.81 -10.62
CA ALA A 124 -11.46 12.09 -11.83
C ALA A 124 -11.21 10.59 -11.56
N THR A 125 -10.58 10.26 -10.42
CA THR A 125 -10.36 8.87 -9.99
C THR A 125 -11.69 8.16 -9.77
N ALA A 126 -12.63 8.76 -9.02
CA ALA A 126 -13.94 8.18 -8.78
C ALA A 126 -14.71 7.91 -10.08
N LYS A 127 -14.68 8.87 -11.02
CA LYS A 127 -15.27 8.69 -12.36
C LYS A 127 -14.63 7.51 -13.10
N ARG A 128 -13.31 7.43 -13.12
CA ARG A 128 -12.59 6.36 -13.82
C ARG A 128 -12.82 4.99 -13.19
N VAL A 129 -12.87 4.90 -11.86
CA VAL A 129 -13.20 3.66 -11.15
C VAL A 129 -14.58 3.18 -11.57
N HIS A 130 -15.59 4.07 -11.60
CA HIS A 130 -16.93 3.71 -12.04
C HIS A 130 -16.98 3.26 -13.52
N GLU A 131 -16.21 3.90 -14.41
CA GLU A 131 -16.12 3.49 -15.82
C GLU A 131 -15.47 2.11 -16.01
N LEU A 132 -14.46 1.79 -15.21
CA LEU A 132 -13.70 0.53 -15.32
C LEU A 132 -14.37 -0.63 -14.57
N TYR A 133 -15.09 -0.32 -13.49
CA TYR A 133 -15.69 -1.26 -12.55
C TYR A 133 -17.12 -0.79 -12.23
N PRO A 134 -18.09 -0.97 -13.14
CA PRO A 134 -19.43 -0.39 -13.03
C PRO A 134 -20.29 -0.97 -11.91
N ARG A 135 -20.00 -2.18 -11.42
CA ARG A 135 -20.71 -2.85 -10.31
C ARG A 135 -20.12 -2.52 -8.94
N ILE A 136 -18.95 -1.88 -8.87
CA ILE A 136 -18.43 -1.36 -7.60
C ILE A 136 -19.18 -0.09 -7.18
N THR A 137 -19.43 0.06 -5.88
CA THR A 137 -20.06 1.28 -5.35
C THR A 137 -18.99 2.20 -4.78
N VAL A 138 -18.73 3.34 -5.44
CA VAL A 138 -17.92 4.40 -4.82
C VAL A 138 -18.77 5.12 -3.77
N CYS A 139 -18.71 4.65 -2.53
CA CYS A 139 -19.59 5.09 -1.44
C CYS A 139 -19.16 6.42 -0.80
N GLY A 140 -17.96 6.90 -1.11
CA GLY A 140 -17.49 8.20 -0.67
C GLY A 140 -16.14 8.58 -1.26
N LYS A 141 -15.85 9.88 -1.26
CA LYS A 141 -14.56 10.42 -1.68
C LYS A 141 -14.24 11.72 -0.95
N ARG A 142 -12.97 11.93 -0.63
CA ARG A 142 -12.46 13.18 -0.03
C ARG A 142 -11.01 13.40 -0.45
N ASP A 143 -10.60 14.65 -0.65
CA ASP A 143 -9.21 14.98 -0.93
C ASP A 143 -8.30 14.74 0.29
N GLY A 144 -6.99 14.82 0.10
CA GLY A 144 -5.99 14.50 1.12
C GLY A 144 -5.53 15.66 1.99
N PHE A 145 -6.02 16.88 1.74
CA PHE A 145 -5.51 18.11 2.36
C PHE A 145 -6.33 18.46 3.60
N PHE A 146 -6.19 17.62 4.63
CA PHE A 146 -6.81 17.83 5.93
C PHE A 146 -5.78 17.66 7.06
N GLY A 147 -5.99 18.43 8.13
CA GLY A 147 -5.13 18.39 9.33
C GLY A 147 -5.74 17.59 10.48
N PRO A 148 -5.03 17.45 11.62
CA PRO A 148 -5.50 16.71 12.79
C PRO A 148 -6.85 17.18 13.34
N LYS A 149 -7.20 18.47 13.16
CA LYS A 149 -8.49 19.04 13.58
C LYS A 149 -9.69 18.47 12.81
N GLU A 150 -9.44 17.92 11.63
CA GLU A 150 -10.47 17.38 10.75
C GLU A 150 -10.53 15.85 10.78
N ASP A 151 -9.59 15.19 11.46
CA ASP A 151 -9.49 13.71 11.51
C ASP A 151 -10.82 13.09 11.95
N GLU A 152 -11.44 13.61 13.02
CA GLU A 152 -12.71 13.08 13.53
C GLU A 152 -13.84 13.15 12.49
N ALA A 153 -13.95 14.27 11.78
CA ALA A 153 -14.96 14.45 10.74
C ALA A 153 -14.69 13.54 9.52
N VAL A 154 -13.43 13.36 9.14
CA VAL A 154 -13.03 12.43 8.06
C VAL A 154 -13.40 11.00 8.44
N ILE A 155 -13.04 10.58 9.66
CA ILE A 155 -13.32 9.22 10.15
C ILE A 155 -14.82 8.97 10.26
N ALA A 156 -15.59 9.93 10.77
CA ALA A 156 -17.04 9.84 10.85
C ALA A 156 -17.68 9.62 9.48
N ALA A 157 -17.28 10.42 8.47
CA ALA A 157 -17.78 10.29 7.10
C ALA A 157 -17.43 8.92 6.47
N ILE A 158 -16.21 8.41 6.72
CA ILE A 158 -15.80 7.08 6.24
C ILE A 158 -16.65 5.99 6.90
N ARG A 159 -16.86 6.06 8.21
CA ARG A 159 -17.66 5.07 8.95
C ARG A 159 -19.12 5.07 8.52
N GLU A 160 -19.70 6.26 8.32
CA GLU A 160 -21.07 6.42 7.82
C GLU A 160 -21.24 5.79 6.43
N ALA A 161 -20.26 5.97 5.54
CA ALA A 161 -20.25 5.36 4.22
C ALA A 161 -20.12 3.82 4.24
N ASN A 162 -19.64 3.26 5.36
CA ASN A 162 -19.44 1.82 5.61
C ASN A 162 -18.78 1.08 4.42
N PRO A 163 -17.57 1.48 4.00
CA PRO A 163 -16.87 0.83 2.90
C PRO A 163 -16.36 -0.56 3.27
N ASP A 164 -16.12 -1.37 2.25
CA ASP A 164 -15.36 -2.61 2.34
C ASP A 164 -13.87 -2.35 2.07
N LEU A 165 -13.59 -1.39 1.17
CA LEU A 165 -12.25 -0.95 0.81
C LEU A 165 -12.06 0.55 1.08
N LEU A 166 -10.99 0.92 1.78
CA LEU A 166 -10.51 2.30 1.92
C LEU A 166 -9.15 2.44 1.23
N PHE A 167 -9.11 3.20 0.15
CA PHE A 167 -7.85 3.58 -0.51
C PHE A 167 -7.45 4.99 -0.08
N VAL A 168 -6.27 5.10 0.52
CA VAL A 168 -5.73 6.37 1.01
C VAL A 168 -4.59 6.80 0.09
N ALA A 169 -4.52 8.06 -0.32
CA ALA A 169 -3.48 8.64 -1.17
C ALA A 169 -2.99 9.97 -0.56
N ARG A 170 -2.25 9.88 0.55
CA ARG A 170 -1.64 11.03 1.26
C ARG A 170 -0.12 11.05 1.04
N GLY A 171 0.55 12.03 1.66
CA GLY A 171 2.01 12.05 1.69
C GLY A 171 2.58 10.76 2.27
N ALA A 172 3.69 10.27 1.71
CA ALA A 172 4.28 8.98 2.08
C ALA A 172 4.66 8.87 3.58
N ASP A 173 4.91 10.02 4.21
CA ASP A 173 5.23 10.21 5.62
C ASP A 173 4.00 10.21 6.55
N THR A 174 2.83 10.56 6.03
CA THR A 174 1.59 10.73 6.83
C THR A 174 0.56 9.65 6.58
N GLN A 175 0.62 8.98 5.44
CA GLN A 175 -0.32 7.96 4.99
C GLN A 175 -0.39 6.75 5.94
N GLU A 176 0.72 6.01 6.07
CA GLU A 176 0.73 4.80 6.89
C GLU A 176 0.54 5.10 8.38
N PRO A 177 1.13 6.17 8.96
CA PRO A 177 0.87 6.53 10.34
C PRO A 177 -0.59 6.91 10.60
N TRP A 178 -1.25 7.58 9.66
CA TRP A 178 -2.66 7.93 9.81
C TRP A 178 -3.56 6.68 9.78
N ILE A 179 -3.34 5.76 8.82
CA ILE A 179 -4.08 4.49 8.78
C ILE A 179 -3.82 3.70 10.06
N GLY A 180 -2.55 3.50 10.42
CA GLY A 180 -2.18 2.72 11.59
C GLY A 180 -2.70 3.31 12.91
N LYS A 181 -2.81 4.63 13.01
CA LYS A 181 -3.38 5.32 14.17
C LYS A 181 -4.89 5.09 14.29
N TYR A 182 -5.62 5.11 13.18
CA TYR A 182 -7.08 5.12 13.18
C TYR A 182 -7.74 3.83 12.68
N LYS A 183 -7.00 2.79 12.29
CA LYS A 183 -7.54 1.56 11.71
C LYS A 183 -8.64 0.91 12.54
N GLU A 184 -8.49 0.86 13.86
CA GLU A 184 -9.49 0.30 14.78
C GLU A 184 -10.77 1.15 14.81
N GLN A 185 -10.62 2.48 14.75
CA GLN A 185 -11.75 3.41 14.76
C GLN A 185 -12.46 3.44 13.40
N LEU A 186 -11.70 3.35 12.30
CA LEU A 186 -12.21 3.28 10.93
C LEU A 186 -13.02 2.00 10.73
N GLY A 187 -12.53 0.86 11.23
CA GLY A 187 -13.22 -0.43 11.14
C GLY A 187 -13.45 -0.90 9.71
N VAL A 188 -12.70 -0.37 8.74
CA VAL A 188 -12.81 -0.75 7.33
C VAL A 188 -12.04 -2.05 7.13
N PRO A 189 -12.64 -3.09 6.51
CA PRO A 189 -11.99 -4.39 6.38
C PRO A 189 -10.63 -4.34 5.67
N VAL A 190 -10.50 -3.55 4.60
CA VAL A 190 -9.21 -3.37 3.91
C VAL A 190 -8.89 -1.89 3.78
N MET A 191 -7.75 -1.46 4.31
CA MET A 191 -7.23 -0.11 4.24
C MET A 191 -5.85 -0.15 3.60
N MET A 192 -5.69 0.48 2.43
CA MET A 192 -4.43 0.42 1.69
C MET A 192 -3.95 1.82 1.33
N GLY A 193 -2.69 2.10 1.67
CA GLY A 193 -1.97 3.25 1.15
C GLY A 193 -1.63 3.05 -0.33
N VAL A 194 -2.09 3.94 -1.20
CA VAL A 194 -1.91 3.82 -2.66
C VAL A 194 -1.00 4.88 -3.26
N GLY A 195 -0.44 5.77 -2.43
CA GLY A 195 0.37 6.91 -2.84
C GLY A 195 -0.17 7.63 -4.10
N GLY A 196 0.69 7.84 -5.09
CA GLY A 196 0.34 8.49 -6.36
C GLY A 196 -0.44 7.61 -7.37
N SER A 197 -1.07 6.52 -6.93
CA SER A 197 -1.88 5.67 -7.83
C SER A 197 -3.10 6.40 -8.35
N PHE A 198 -3.71 7.29 -7.57
CA PHE A 198 -4.83 8.12 -8.01
C PHE A 198 -4.44 9.09 -9.13
N ASP A 199 -3.22 9.65 -9.14
CA ASP A 199 -2.74 10.45 -10.26
C ASP A 199 -2.68 9.66 -11.57
N VAL A 200 -2.42 8.35 -11.48
CA VAL A 200 -2.39 7.46 -12.65
C VAL A 200 -3.80 7.07 -13.09
N ILE A 201 -4.68 6.71 -12.15
CA ILE A 201 -6.07 6.32 -12.44
C ILE A 201 -6.86 7.51 -13.00
N SER A 202 -6.71 8.70 -12.43
CA SER A 202 -7.32 9.94 -12.94
C SER A 202 -6.86 10.36 -14.34
N GLY A 203 -5.77 9.77 -14.86
CA GLY A 203 -5.16 10.14 -16.13
C GLY A 203 -4.26 11.37 -16.06
N ARG A 204 -4.12 12.02 -14.90
CA ARG A 204 -3.21 13.16 -14.68
C ARG A 204 -1.75 12.79 -14.99
N THR A 205 -1.34 11.59 -14.59
CA THR A 205 0.00 11.06 -14.82
C THR A 205 -0.08 9.76 -15.60
N LYS A 206 0.73 9.62 -16.65
CA LYS A 206 0.89 8.33 -17.34
C LYS A 206 1.77 7.39 -16.53
N ARG A 207 1.33 6.14 -16.29
CA ARG A 207 2.19 5.07 -15.76
C ARG A 207 3.43 4.90 -16.64
N ALA A 208 4.53 4.40 -16.06
CA ALA A 208 5.73 4.09 -16.82
C ALA A 208 5.40 3.15 -17.99
N PRO A 209 6.02 3.29 -19.18
CA PRO A 209 5.80 2.38 -20.30
C PRO A 209 6.07 0.92 -19.92
N LYS A 210 5.38 -0.03 -20.57
CA LYS A 210 5.51 -1.48 -20.27
C LYS A 210 6.96 -1.97 -20.28
N LEU A 211 7.83 -1.40 -21.12
CA LEU A 211 9.25 -1.72 -21.15
C LEU A 211 9.94 -1.39 -19.81
N PHE A 212 9.70 -0.20 -19.25
CA PHE A 212 10.23 0.18 -17.93
C PHE A 212 9.64 -0.66 -16.80
N GLN A 213 8.36 -1.07 -16.91
CA GLN A 213 7.74 -1.99 -15.94
C GLN A 213 8.42 -3.38 -15.98
N LYS A 214 8.60 -3.94 -17.19
CA LYS A 214 9.27 -5.23 -17.41
C LYS A 214 10.73 -5.21 -16.94
N LEU A 215 11.43 -4.10 -17.18
CA LEU A 215 12.80 -3.88 -16.71
C LEU A 215 12.87 -3.51 -15.21
N ARG A 216 11.73 -3.46 -14.50
CA ARG A 216 11.65 -3.07 -13.08
C ARG A 216 12.26 -1.68 -12.81
N ALA A 217 12.27 -0.82 -13.82
CA ALA A 217 12.86 0.52 -13.85
C ALA A 217 11.81 1.64 -13.79
N GLU A 218 10.61 1.35 -13.26
CA GLU A 218 9.55 2.35 -13.08
C GLU A 218 10.01 3.54 -12.23
N TRP A 219 10.88 3.28 -11.26
CA TRP A 219 11.51 4.32 -10.43
C TRP A 219 12.36 5.27 -11.29
N LEU A 220 13.13 4.76 -12.25
CA LEU A 220 13.98 5.56 -13.13
C LEU A 220 13.12 6.43 -14.06
N TYR A 221 12.04 5.87 -14.61
CA TYR A 221 11.08 6.65 -15.40
C TYR A 221 10.47 7.82 -14.61
N ARG A 222 10.10 7.58 -13.34
CA ARG A 222 9.59 8.64 -12.45
C ARG A 222 10.65 9.68 -12.11
N LEU A 223 11.92 9.28 -11.96
CA LEU A 223 13.03 10.22 -11.73
C LEU A 223 13.22 11.17 -12.91
N LEU A 224 13.22 10.61 -14.13
CA LEU A 224 13.38 11.38 -15.36
C LEU A 224 12.25 12.40 -15.54
N LYS A 225 11.04 12.08 -15.08
CA LYS A 225 9.89 12.99 -15.11
C LYS A 225 9.86 14.00 -13.96
N GLU A 226 10.32 13.62 -12.77
CA GLU A 226 10.34 14.47 -11.59
C GLU A 226 11.73 14.43 -10.93
N PRO A 227 12.70 15.21 -11.47
CA PRO A 227 14.09 15.18 -11.03
C PRO A 227 14.25 15.50 -9.54
N SER A 228 13.36 16.33 -8.96
CA SER A 228 13.35 16.67 -7.53
C SER A 228 13.24 15.45 -6.60
N ARG A 229 12.78 14.30 -7.11
CA ARG A 229 12.70 13.04 -6.36
C ARG A 229 14.05 12.38 -6.11
N TYR A 230 15.14 12.85 -6.72
CA TYR A 230 16.47 12.21 -6.61
C TYR A 230 16.90 11.98 -5.15
N LYS A 231 16.62 12.93 -4.24
CA LYS A 231 16.97 12.82 -2.81
C LYS A 231 16.37 11.58 -2.16
N ARG A 232 15.09 11.31 -2.44
CA ARG A 232 14.41 10.10 -1.96
C ARG A 232 14.95 8.84 -2.63
N MET A 233 15.33 8.93 -3.89
CA MET A 233 15.87 7.79 -4.64
C MET A 233 17.27 7.37 -4.23
N LEU A 234 18.05 8.23 -3.56
CA LEU A 234 19.30 7.84 -2.93
C LEU A 234 19.12 6.74 -1.86
N ALA A 235 17.91 6.56 -1.33
CA ALA A 235 17.61 5.43 -0.45
C ALA A 235 17.72 4.07 -1.16
N LEU A 236 17.54 3.99 -2.49
CA LEU A 236 17.64 2.74 -3.24
C LEU A 236 19.07 2.15 -3.25
N PRO A 237 20.13 2.89 -3.66
CA PRO A 237 21.49 2.38 -3.57
C PRO A 237 21.96 2.21 -2.12
N LYS A 238 21.55 3.09 -1.19
CA LYS A 238 21.84 2.93 0.25
C LYS A 238 21.26 1.64 0.80
N PHE A 239 20.02 1.30 0.45
CA PHE A 239 19.38 0.05 0.82
C PHE A 239 20.16 -1.15 0.29
N ALA A 240 20.50 -1.17 -1.00
CA ALA A 240 21.26 -2.27 -1.59
C ALA A 240 22.63 -2.47 -0.91
N ALA A 241 23.37 -1.38 -0.70
CA ALA A 241 24.65 -1.42 0.01
C ALA A 241 24.50 -1.92 1.45
N LYS A 242 23.45 -1.48 2.17
CA LYS A 242 23.16 -1.95 3.54
C LYS A 242 22.85 -3.44 3.57
N VAL A 243 22.01 -3.94 2.66
CA VAL A 243 21.70 -5.38 2.54
C VAL A 243 22.96 -6.21 2.28
N MET A 244 23.85 -5.75 1.40
CA MET A 244 25.11 -6.46 1.13
C MET A 244 26.06 -6.45 2.34
N ARG A 245 26.19 -5.31 3.02
CA ARG A 245 27.09 -5.14 4.17
C ARG A 245 26.61 -5.86 5.43
N GLU A 246 25.30 -5.88 5.66
CA GLU A 246 24.68 -6.36 6.89
C GLU A 246 23.82 -7.60 6.63
N LYS A 247 24.27 -8.48 5.72
CA LYS A 247 23.54 -9.68 5.26
C LYS A 247 22.90 -10.48 6.42
N GLU A 248 23.66 -10.69 7.49
CA GLU A 248 23.21 -11.45 8.67
C GLU A 248 22.16 -10.73 9.52
N ASN A 249 22.03 -9.41 9.39
CA ASN A 249 21.07 -8.60 10.14
C ASN A 249 19.77 -8.35 9.37
N VAL A 250 19.72 -8.65 8.06
CA VAL A 250 18.53 -8.41 7.23
C VAL A 250 17.32 -9.15 7.81
N THR A 251 17.49 -10.39 8.27
CA THR A 251 16.39 -11.23 8.77
C THR A 251 16.19 -11.15 10.28
N LYS A 252 16.95 -10.29 10.99
CA LYS A 252 16.77 -10.06 12.43
C LYS A 252 15.55 -9.16 12.69
N VAL A 253 14.87 -9.38 13.83
CA VAL A 253 13.62 -8.70 14.24
C VAL A 253 13.89 -7.62 15.28
#